data_AF-A0A2V8EEN6-F1
#
_entry.id   AF-A0A2V8EEN6-F1
#
_cell.length_a   1.000
_cell.length_b   1.000
_cell.length_c   1.000
_cell.angle_alpha   90.00
_cell.angle_beta   90.00
_cell.angle_gamma   90.00
#
_symmetry.space_group_name_H-M   'P 1'
#
loop_
_entity.id
_entity.type
_entity.pdbx_description
1 polymer ?
#
loop_
_entity_poly.entity_id
_entity_poly.type
_entity_poly.pdbx_seq_one_letter_code
_entity_poly.pdbx_strand_id
1 'polypeptide(L)'
;MHAVLTTWRLRASGCRLQASGCALRARGFALLAAAAFVACGGGSAQTGSSASSGAAAPETTSGGKSNVSIDINRIFPPGPGRELVLNNCTSCHTFVPIVILQMTKEAWERNRRDHTDRVAGLSEAEKDTLYEYVTANFNPDHPVPKLPKELLKTWTSY
;
A
#
# COMPACT_ATOMS: atom_id res chain seq x y z
N MET A 1 10.42 54.96 32.11
CA MET A 1 11.23 54.65 30.91
C MET A 1 10.42 53.69 30.05
N HIS A 2 10.26 54.00 28.77
CA HIS A 2 9.11 53.64 27.93
C HIS A 2 9.08 52.18 27.47
N ALA A 3 7.86 51.63 27.41
CA ALA A 3 7.53 50.38 26.73
C ALA A 3 7.60 50.56 25.21
N VAL A 4 8.33 49.68 24.52
CA VAL A 4 8.41 49.64 23.06
C VAL A 4 7.42 48.59 22.54
N LEU A 5 6.28 49.06 22.04
CA LEU A 5 5.29 48.25 21.33
C LEU A 5 5.75 48.10 19.87
N THR A 6 6.33 46.96 19.52
CA THR A 6 6.74 46.64 18.15
C THR A 6 5.52 46.16 17.37
N THR A 7 4.94 47.04 16.56
CA THR A 7 3.82 46.73 15.65
C THR A 7 4.31 45.89 14.47
N TRP A 8 3.86 44.64 14.38
CA TRP A 8 4.07 43.80 13.20
C TRP A 8 3.01 44.14 12.14
N ARG A 9 3.44 44.64 10.98
CA ARG A 9 2.58 44.85 9.81
C ARG A 9 2.48 43.54 9.02
N LEU A 10 1.29 42.94 8.98
CA LEU A 10 0.99 41.82 8.09
C LEU A 10 0.91 42.33 6.64
N ARG A 11 1.71 41.73 5.75
CA ARG A 11 1.64 41.94 4.31
C ARG A 11 0.80 40.83 3.69
N ALA A 12 -0.45 41.16 3.35
CA ALA A 12 -1.30 40.31 2.54
C ALA A 12 -0.89 40.44 1.07
N SER A 13 -0.26 39.41 0.50
CA SER A 13 -0.07 39.27 -0.94
C SER A 13 -1.21 38.42 -1.49
N GLY A 14 -2.09 39.05 -2.27
CA GLY A 14 -3.22 38.42 -2.94
C GLY A 14 -2.79 37.37 -3.95
N CYS A 15 -3.35 36.17 -3.82
CA CYS A 15 -3.27 35.14 -4.83
C CYS A 15 -4.42 35.36 -5.82
N ARG A 16 -4.10 35.73 -7.07
CA ARG A 16 -5.07 35.83 -8.16
C ARG A 16 -5.50 34.42 -8.54
N LEU A 17 -6.79 34.14 -8.47
CA LEU A 17 -7.41 32.96 -9.09
C LEU A 17 -7.18 33.01 -10.60
N GLN A 18 -6.59 31.96 -11.16
CA GLN A 18 -6.65 31.70 -12.60
C GLN A 18 -7.34 30.35 -12.81
N ALA A 19 -8.64 30.41 -13.04
CA ALA A 19 -9.42 29.30 -13.56
C ALA A 19 -9.15 29.22 -15.08
N SER A 20 -8.47 28.16 -15.51
CA SER A 20 -8.33 27.85 -16.93
C SER A 20 -9.09 26.56 -17.20
N GLY A 21 -10.22 26.71 -17.91
CA GLY A 21 -11.12 25.62 -18.24
C GLY A 21 -10.47 24.62 -19.20
N CYS A 22 -10.51 23.35 -18.83
CA CYS A 22 -10.19 22.27 -19.77
C CYS A 22 -11.49 21.89 -20.49
N ALA A 23 -11.58 22.30 -21.75
CA ALA A 23 -12.70 21.99 -22.62
C ALA A 23 -12.76 20.49 -22.92
N LEU A 24 -13.96 19.97 -22.72
CA LEU A 24 -14.44 18.63 -23.01
C LEU A 24 -14.14 18.20 -24.46
N ARG A 25 -13.45 17.07 -24.65
CA ARG A 25 -13.48 16.30 -25.91
C ARG A 25 -13.75 14.83 -25.61
N ALA A 26 -15.02 14.53 -25.32
CA ALA A 26 -15.53 13.17 -25.41
C ALA A 26 -15.66 12.78 -26.88
N ARG A 27 -14.75 11.94 -27.38
CA ARG A 27 -14.91 11.27 -28.67
C ARG A 27 -15.71 10.00 -28.40
N GLY A 28 -16.97 10.02 -28.82
CA GLY A 28 -17.77 8.81 -28.93
C GLY A 28 -17.12 7.86 -29.94
N PHE A 29 -16.96 6.61 -29.55
CA PHE A 29 -16.81 5.51 -30.48
C PHE A 29 -18.01 4.57 -30.34
N ALA A 30 -18.63 4.36 -31.49
CA ALA A 30 -19.86 3.67 -31.69
C ALA A 30 -19.74 2.15 -31.48
N LEU A 31 -20.88 1.59 -31.07
CA LEU A 31 -21.31 0.20 -31.12
C LEU A 31 -20.75 -0.63 -32.28
N LEU A 32 -20.23 -1.81 -31.96
CA LEU A 32 -20.31 -3.06 -32.74
C LEU A 32 -20.34 -4.21 -31.70
N ALA A 33 -21.49 -4.80 -31.38
CA ALA A 33 -22.14 -5.91 -32.09
C ALA A 33 -21.39 -7.25 -31.98
N ALA A 34 -21.94 -8.11 -31.12
CA ALA A 34 -22.13 -9.57 -31.24
C ALA A 34 -20.98 -10.47 -31.74
N ALA A 35 -20.61 -11.45 -30.90
CA ALA A 35 -20.70 -12.87 -31.26
C ALA A 35 -20.56 -13.74 -30.01
N ALA A 36 -21.61 -14.50 -29.70
CA ALA A 36 -21.59 -15.59 -28.75
C ALA A 36 -20.85 -16.78 -29.38
N PHE A 37 -19.86 -17.33 -28.68
CA PHE A 37 -19.36 -18.67 -28.94
C PHE A 37 -19.75 -19.58 -27.79
N VAL A 38 -20.80 -20.37 -28.03
CA VAL A 38 -21.12 -21.60 -27.33
C VAL A 38 -20.19 -22.69 -27.90
N ALA A 39 -19.41 -23.33 -27.04
CA ALA A 39 -18.87 -24.66 -27.31
C ALA A 39 -18.53 -25.36 -25.98
N CYS A 40 -19.37 -26.34 -25.62
CA CYS A 40 -19.00 -27.44 -24.72
C CYS A 40 -18.02 -28.38 -25.42
N GLY A 41 -17.05 -28.93 -24.67
CA GLY A 41 -16.51 -30.26 -24.98
C GLY A 41 -15.00 -30.44 -24.80
N GLY A 42 -14.64 -31.29 -23.84
CA GLY A 42 -13.38 -32.05 -23.77
C GLY A 42 -12.19 -31.25 -23.21
N GLY A 43 -11.52 -31.63 -22.12
CA GLY A 43 -11.29 -32.95 -21.58
C GLY A 43 -9.80 -33.32 -21.77
N SER A 44 -9.04 -33.23 -20.69
CA SER A 44 -7.74 -33.89 -20.44
C SER A 44 -6.53 -33.38 -21.27
N ALA A 45 -5.32 -33.17 -20.74
CA ALA A 45 -4.71 -33.67 -19.52
C ALA A 45 -3.65 -32.66 -19.02
N GLN A 46 -3.67 -32.39 -17.73
CA GLN A 46 -2.54 -31.79 -17.03
C GLN A 46 -1.56 -32.92 -16.70
N THR A 47 -0.42 -32.96 -17.37
CA THR A 47 0.70 -33.81 -16.94
C THR A 47 1.36 -33.15 -15.73
N GLY A 48 0.86 -33.52 -14.56
CA GLY A 48 1.60 -33.38 -13.32
C GLY A 48 2.83 -34.29 -13.35
N SER A 49 3.96 -33.77 -12.90
CA SER A 49 5.05 -34.57 -12.34
C SER A 49 5.59 -33.82 -11.13
N SER A 50 4.96 -34.09 -10.00
CA SER A 50 5.56 -33.96 -8.69
C SER A 50 6.61 -35.07 -8.54
N ALA A 51 7.86 -34.70 -8.29
CA ALA A 51 8.83 -35.56 -7.65
C ALA A 51 9.12 -34.96 -6.27
N SER A 52 8.39 -35.45 -5.28
CA SER A 52 8.68 -35.29 -3.86
C SER A 52 9.67 -36.40 -3.48
N SER A 53 10.93 -36.03 -3.26
CA SER A 53 11.88 -36.89 -2.56
C SER A 53 11.84 -36.54 -1.08
N GLY A 54 11.28 -37.46 -0.30
CA GLY A 54 11.28 -37.40 1.15
C GLY A 54 12.68 -37.62 1.71
N ALA A 55 13.09 -36.72 2.61
CA ALA A 55 14.10 -36.98 3.60
C ALA A 55 13.50 -36.59 4.96
N ALA A 56 13.34 -37.58 5.83
CA ALA A 56 12.85 -37.44 7.18
C ALA A 56 13.82 -36.55 7.99
N ALA A 57 13.29 -35.47 8.57
CA ALA A 57 13.96 -34.68 9.59
C ALA A 57 13.34 -34.99 10.96
N PRO A 58 14.12 -35.00 12.05
CA PRO A 58 13.66 -35.37 13.37
C PRO A 58 12.65 -34.35 13.91
N GLU A 59 11.64 -34.84 14.62
CA GLU A 59 10.67 -34.02 15.34
C GLU A 59 11.40 -33.19 16.39
N THR A 60 11.69 -31.95 16.03
CA THR A 60 12.05 -30.92 17.00
C THR A 60 10.77 -30.55 17.72
N THR A 61 10.72 -30.83 19.01
CA THR A 61 9.74 -30.32 19.97
C THR A 61 9.31 -28.91 19.61
N SER A 62 8.14 -28.78 18.99
CA SER A 62 7.50 -27.50 18.70
C SER A 62 6.95 -26.98 20.02
N GLY A 63 7.82 -26.32 20.79
CA GLY A 63 7.41 -25.48 21.90
C GLY A 63 6.31 -24.55 21.40
N GLY A 64 5.14 -24.62 22.03
CA GLY A 64 3.89 -24.04 21.56
C GLY A 64 4.05 -22.59 21.14
N LYS A 65 4.02 -22.36 19.82
CA LYS A 65 3.98 -21.02 19.23
C LYS A 65 2.55 -20.52 19.34
N SER A 66 2.35 -19.46 20.10
CA SER A 66 1.08 -18.75 20.20
C SER A 66 0.51 -18.50 18.80
N ASN A 67 -0.63 -19.12 18.49
CA ASN A 67 -1.39 -18.86 17.27
C ASN A 67 -2.06 -17.49 17.40
N VAL A 68 -1.27 -16.41 17.29
CA VAL A 68 -1.81 -15.06 17.29
C VAL A 68 -2.33 -14.76 15.89
N SER A 69 -3.63 -14.99 15.69
CA SER A 69 -4.32 -14.56 14.48
C SER A 69 -4.46 -13.03 14.51
N ILE A 70 -3.98 -12.38 13.45
CA ILE A 70 -4.04 -10.94 13.27
C ILE A 70 -5.17 -10.65 12.28
N ASP A 71 -6.14 -9.82 12.68
CA ASP A 71 -7.16 -9.35 11.75
C ASP A 71 -6.55 -8.28 10.82
N ILE A 72 -6.24 -8.69 9.59
CA ILE A 72 -5.61 -7.81 8.62
C ILE A 72 -6.54 -6.71 8.10
N ASN A 73 -7.87 -6.91 8.14
CA ASN A 73 -8.84 -5.89 7.73
C ASN A 73 -8.91 -4.74 8.72
N ARG A 74 -8.63 -5.02 10.00
CA ARG A 74 -8.54 -3.99 11.04
C ARG A 74 -7.26 -3.16 10.94
N ILE A 75 -6.15 -3.76 10.50
CA ILE A 75 -4.86 -3.06 10.39
C ILE A 75 -4.73 -2.32 9.06
N PHE A 76 -5.19 -2.96 7.98
CA PHE A 76 -5.25 -2.40 6.63
C PHE A 76 -6.73 -2.25 6.24
N PRO A 77 -7.35 -1.09 6.53
CA PRO A 77 -8.75 -0.84 6.19
C PRO A 77 -9.00 -1.05 4.68
N PRO A 78 -10.16 -1.60 4.27
CA PRO A 78 -10.51 -1.73 2.86
C PRO A 78 -10.42 -0.38 2.12
N GLY A 79 -9.83 -0.38 0.93
CA GLY A 79 -9.73 0.82 0.10
C GLY A 79 -8.88 0.61 -1.17
N PRO A 80 -8.95 1.54 -2.13
CA PRO A 80 -8.07 1.53 -3.29
C PRO A 80 -6.61 1.51 -2.85
N GLY A 81 -5.78 0.67 -3.45
CA GLY A 81 -4.36 0.57 -3.11
C GLY A 81 -4.01 -0.39 -1.95
N ARG A 82 -4.99 -0.84 -1.16
CA ARG A 82 -4.75 -1.82 -0.08
C ARG A 82 -4.03 -3.07 -0.57
N GLU A 83 -4.58 -3.71 -1.60
CA GLU A 83 -4.00 -4.95 -2.14
C GLU A 83 -2.67 -4.68 -2.86
N LEU A 84 -2.47 -3.47 -3.40
CA LEU A 84 -1.16 -3.08 -3.95
C LEU A 84 -0.11 -3.05 -2.84
N VAL A 85 -0.43 -2.50 -1.67
CA VAL A 85 0.47 -2.50 -0.50
C VAL A 85 0.74 -3.94 -0.02
N LEU A 86 -0.31 -4.72 0.21
CA LEU A 86 -0.19 -6.08 0.76
C LEU A 86 0.57 -7.03 -0.19
N ASN A 87 0.48 -6.83 -1.50
CA ASN A 87 1.17 -7.70 -2.46
C ASN A 87 2.61 -7.23 -2.77
N ASN A 88 2.90 -5.93 -2.68
CA ASN A 88 4.18 -5.40 -3.16
C ASN A 88 5.10 -4.93 -2.02
N CYS A 89 4.57 -4.25 -1.00
CA CYS A 89 5.40 -3.68 0.08
C CYS A 89 5.84 -4.72 1.12
N THR A 90 5.13 -5.85 1.22
CA THR A 90 5.46 -6.90 2.21
C THR A 90 6.31 -8.03 1.62
N SER A 91 6.76 -7.89 0.36
CA SER A 91 7.55 -8.90 -0.34
C SER A 91 9.01 -8.93 0.12
N CYS A 92 9.56 -7.78 0.53
CA CYS A 92 10.94 -7.65 0.99
C CYS A 92 11.08 -7.68 2.51
N HIS A 93 10.07 -7.23 3.24
CA HIS A 93 10.10 -7.17 4.71
C HIS A 93 8.69 -7.16 5.30
N THR A 94 8.62 -7.31 6.62
CA THR A 94 7.33 -7.35 7.32
C THR A 94 6.57 -6.03 7.17
N PHE A 95 5.24 -6.07 7.31
CA PHE A 95 4.39 -4.88 7.24
C PHE A 95 4.46 -3.99 8.48
N VAL A 96 5.09 -4.45 9.56
CA VAL A 96 5.13 -3.76 10.87
C VAL A 96 5.59 -2.29 10.76
N PRO A 97 6.67 -1.96 10.03
CA PRO A 97 7.13 -0.58 9.87
C PRO A 97 6.09 0.32 9.20
N ILE A 98 5.30 -0.22 8.27
CA ILE A 98 4.24 0.54 7.59
C ILE A 98 3.21 1.02 8.61
N VAL A 99 2.89 0.16 9.57
CA VAL A 99 1.80 0.36 10.55
C VAL A 99 2.25 1.17 11.75
N ILE A 100 3.50 1.05 12.21
CA ILE A 100 3.95 1.69 13.46
C ILE A 100 4.55 3.08 13.28
N LEU A 101 5.05 3.42 12.08
CA LEU A 101 5.77 4.68 11.88
C LEU A 101 4.85 5.91 11.76
N GLN A 102 3.59 5.72 11.32
CA GLN A 102 2.56 6.78 11.23
C GLN A 102 3.11 8.11 10.67
N MET A 103 3.72 8.05 9.48
CA MET A 103 4.53 9.13 8.94
C MET A 103 3.70 10.26 8.32
N THR A 104 4.25 11.48 8.30
CA THR A 104 3.64 12.59 7.53
C THR A 104 3.66 12.29 6.03
N LYS A 105 2.85 13.00 5.26
CA LYS A 105 2.84 12.90 3.80
C LYS A 105 4.23 13.09 3.19
N GLU A 106 4.99 14.07 3.65
CA GLU A 106 6.34 14.36 3.15
C GLU A 106 7.34 13.24 3.49
N ALA A 107 7.14 12.57 4.62
CA ALA A 107 7.94 11.43 5.03
C ALA A 107 7.59 10.18 4.22
N TRP A 108 6.31 9.92 3.93
CA TRP A 108 5.90 8.88 3.00
C TRP A 108 6.39 9.12 1.58
N GLU A 109 6.42 10.37 1.13
CA GLU A 109 6.93 10.73 -0.18
C GLU A 109 8.46 10.53 -0.27
N ARG A 110 9.21 10.76 0.82
CA ARG A 110 10.62 10.32 0.90
C ARG A 110 10.74 8.80 0.81
N ASN A 111 9.96 8.08 1.62
CA ASN A 111 9.94 6.62 1.60
C ASN A 111 9.61 6.06 0.21
N ARG A 112 8.69 6.70 -0.53
CA ARG A 112 8.36 6.38 -1.92
C ARG A 112 9.57 6.38 -2.82
N ARG A 113 10.35 7.46 -2.78
CA ARG A 113 11.54 7.57 -3.63
C ARG A 113 12.58 6.51 -3.27
N ASP A 114 12.74 6.23 -1.99
CA ASP A 114 13.68 5.20 -1.53
C ASP A 114 13.25 3.78 -1.94
N HIS A 115 11.95 3.54 -2.17
CA HIS A 115 11.40 2.20 -2.50
C HIS A 115 10.95 2.04 -3.95
N THR A 116 10.98 3.09 -4.79
CA THR A 116 10.43 3.04 -6.15
C THR A 116 11.03 1.93 -7.01
N ASP A 117 12.36 1.74 -6.92
CA ASP A 117 13.08 0.73 -7.70
C ASP A 117 12.76 -0.70 -7.22
N ARG A 118 12.35 -0.86 -5.96
CA ARG A 118 11.94 -2.17 -5.40
C ARG A 118 10.57 -2.61 -5.91
N VAL A 119 9.76 -1.67 -6.40
CA VAL A 119 8.43 -1.90 -6.99
C VAL A 119 8.39 -1.52 -8.47
N ALA A 120 9.52 -1.67 -9.17
CA ALA A 120 9.66 -1.27 -10.58
C ALA A 120 8.69 -1.99 -11.55
N GLY A 121 8.10 -3.11 -11.14
CA GLY A 121 7.06 -3.83 -11.90
C GLY A 121 5.69 -3.16 -11.90
N LEU A 122 5.43 -2.20 -11.01
CA LEU A 122 4.19 -1.42 -10.99
C LEU A 122 4.26 -0.25 -11.98
N SER A 123 3.14 0.05 -12.61
CA SER A 123 2.98 1.32 -13.35
C SER A 123 3.01 2.51 -12.40
N GLU A 124 3.28 3.71 -12.93
CA GLU A 124 3.27 4.93 -12.11
C GLU A 124 1.90 5.19 -11.46
N ALA A 125 0.80 4.90 -12.16
CA ALA A 125 -0.55 5.03 -11.61
C ALA A 125 -0.82 4.06 -10.45
N GLU A 126 -0.30 2.83 -10.51
CA GLU A 126 -0.39 1.88 -9.40
C GLU A 126 0.48 2.32 -8.22
N LYS A 127 1.69 2.86 -8.47
CA LYS A 127 2.53 3.45 -7.41
C LYS A 127 1.81 4.63 -6.75
N ASP A 128 1.20 5.52 -7.51
CA ASP A 128 0.42 6.63 -6.96
C ASP A 128 -0.73 6.11 -6.09
N THR A 129 -1.52 5.17 -6.60
CA THR A 129 -2.65 4.56 -5.86
C THR A 129 -2.18 3.89 -4.56
N LEU A 130 -1.05 3.19 -4.61
CA LEU A 130 -0.44 2.55 -3.45
C LEU A 130 -0.02 3.59 -2.39
N TYR A 131 0.67 4.66 -2.79
CA TYR A 131 1.15 5.67 -1.84
C TYR A 131 0.06 6.59 -1.31
N GLU A 132 -0.99 6.85 -2.10
CA GLU A 132 -2.20 7.50 -1.61
C GLU A 132 -2.84 6.69 -0.48
N TYR A 133 -2.95 5.37 -0.64
CA TYR A 133 -3.47 4.49 0.40
C TYR A 133 -2.62 4.53 1.67
N VAL A 134 -1.30 4.38 1.55
CA VAL A 134 -0.41 4.37 2.72
C VAL A 134 -0.48 5.71 3.47
N THR A 135 -0.44 6.83 2.74
CA THR A 135 -0.51 8.16 3.33
C THR A 135 -1.85 8.42 4.02
N ALA A 136 -2.96 7.95 3.43
CA ALA A 136 -4.29 8.16 3.98
C ALA A 136 -4.55 7.34 5.26
N ASN A 137 -3.93 6.17 5.41
CA ASN A 137 -4.25 5.24 6.49
C ASN A 137 -3.19 5.18 7.61
N PHE A 138 -1.94 5.57 7.33
CA PHE A 138 -0.81 5.43 8.26
C PHE A 138 -0.09 6.77 8.46
N ASN A 139 -0.77 7.74 9.06
CA ASN A 139 -0.28 9.09 9.29
C ASN A 139 -0.47 9.53 10.76
N PRO A 140 0.08 10.67 11.20
CA PRO A 140 0.05 11.08 12.60
C PRO A 140 -1.35 11.25 13.21
N ASP A 141 -2.40 11.41 12.39
CA ASP A 141 -3.77 11.55 12.86
C ASP A 141 -4.40 10.19 13.22
N HIS A 142 -3.74 9.07 12.84
CA HIS A 142 -4.19 7.72 13.13
C HIS A 142 -3.39 7.09 14.29
N PRO A 143 -4.07 6.47 15.27
CA PRO A 143 -3.37 5.82 16.36
C PRO A 143 -2.66 4.56 15.86
N VAL A 144 -1.45 4.30 16.38
CA VAL A 144 -0.73 3.05 16.13
C VAL A 144 -1.57 1.86 16.62
N PRO A 145 -1.92 0.89 15.76
CA PRO A 145 -2.62 -0.31 16.18
C PRO A 145 -1.81 -1.12 17.21
N LYS A 146 -2.50 -1.75 18.17
CA LYS A 146 -1.86 -2.67 19.12
C LYS A 146 -1.45 -3.95 18.39
N LEU A 147 -0.15 -4.12 18.16
CA LEU A 147 0.42 -5.32 17.56
C LEU A 147 0.91 -6.30 18.64
N PRO A 148 0.84 -7.62 18.40
CA PRO A 148 1.49 -8.61 19.24
C PRO A 148 2.98 -8.33 19.41
N LYS A 149 3.53 -8.56 20.61
CA LYS A 149 4.95 -8.31 20.91
C LYS A 149 5.90 -9.03 19.96
N GLU A 150 5.51 -10.21 19.47
CA GLU A 150 6.32 -10.99 18.53
C GLU A 150 6.47 -10.30 17.17
N LEU A 151 5.44 -9.60 16.68
CA LEU A 151 5.57 -8.79 15.45
C LEU A 151 6.43 -7.57 15.67
N LEU A 152 6.33 -6.91 16.84
CA LEU A 152 7.16 -5.74 17.12
C LEU A 152 8.65 -6.05 17.10
N LYS A 153 9.05 -7.30 17.38
CA LYS A 153 10.46 -7.72 17.27
C LYS A 153 10.97 -7.78 15.83
N THR A 154 10.09 -7.84 14.82
CA THR A 154 10.48 -7.96 13.41
C THR A 154 10.65 -6.62 12.69
N TRP A 155 10.43 -5.49 13.38
CA TRP A 155 10.41 -4.16 12.74
C TRP A 155 11.78 -3.68 12.22
N THR A 156 12.87 -4.25 12.72
CA THR A 156 14.26 -3.92 12.33
C THR A 156 14.99 -5.08 11.67
N SER A 157 14.33 -6.21 11.48
CA SER A 157 14.91 -7.35 10.76
C SER A 157 14.60 -7.20 9.27
N TYR A 158 15.58 -6.69 8.51
CA TYR A 158 15.58 -6.60 7.06
C TYR A 158 16.79 -7.33 6.49
#